data_AF-A0A151S6B5-F1
#
_entry.id   AF-A0A151S6B5-F1
#
_cell.length_a   1.000
_cell.length_b   1.000
_cell.length_c   1.000
_cell.angle_alpha   90.00
_cell.angle_beta   90.00
_cell.angle_gamma   90.00
#
_symmetry.space_group_name_H-M   'P 1'
#
loop_
_entity.id
_entity.type
_entity.pdbx_description
1 polymer ?
#
loop_
_entity_poly.entity_id
_entity_poly.type
_entity_poly.pdbx_seq_one_letter_code
_entity_poly.pdbx_strand_id
1 'polypeptide(L)'
;MVTRSQRGIVKPNPKYALLSTCSEDIPRNPHNIRSALSHPGWKAAMGEELEALHKNQTWQLVPRTSNMHVIGSKWVFKSKLKPDGSLDRLKARVVAKGYHQVDGVDYIETFSPVIKLGTIRLIITVALVQKWHIHQLDVKNAFLHGVLSENIYMEQPPRMADPNSPIHVCKLQKALYGLKQAPRAWFDHFSSFLLKYGFFL
;
A
#
# COMPACT_ATOMS: atom_id res chain seq x y z
N MET A 1 20.22 48.92 2.25
CA MET A 1 19.34 48.30 1.23
C MET A 1 18.18 47.65 1.97
N VAL A 2 16.97 48.22 1.91
CA VAL A 2 15.80 47.76 2.68
C VAL A 2 15.03 46.76 1.83
N THR A 3 14.80 45.55 2.35
CA THR A 3 14.12 44.48 1.59
C THR A 3 12.61 44.69 1.58
N ARG A 4 11.91 44.15 0.56
CA ARG A 4 10.44 44.29 0.40
C ARG A 4 9.65 43.79 1.61
N SER A 5 10.18 42.82 2.36
CA SER A 5 9.55 42.30 3.58
C SER A 5 9.48 43.35 4.70
N GLN A 6 10.48 44.23 4.81
CA GLN A 6 10.52 45.29 5.82
C GLN A 6 9.48 46.41 5.58
N ARG A 7 8.88 46.49 4.39
CA ARG A 7 7.73 47.37 4.09
C ARG A 7 6.38 46.63 4.09
N GLY A 8 6.31 45.40 4.59
CA GLY A 8 5.06 44.63 4.66
C GLY A 8 4.51 44.18 3.29
N ILE A 9 5.28 44.29 2.20
CA ILE A 9 4.83 43.90 0.87
C ILE A 9 5.10 42.40 0.68
N VAL A 10 4.09 41.59 0.97
CA VAL A 10 4.08 40.15 0.68
C VAL A 10 3.22 39.92 -0.56
N LYS A 11 3.84 39.70 -1.71
CA LYS A 11 3.17 39.25 -2.95
C LYS A 11 3.57 37.79 -3.22
N PRO A 12 2.86 36.79 -2.67
CA PRO A 12 3.16 35.40 -2.95
C PRO A 12 2.90 35.11 -4.44
N ASN A 13 3.75 34.28 -5.03
CA ASN A 13 3.60 33.90 -6.44
C ASN A 13 2.28 33.11 -6.59
N PRO A 14 1.33 33.53 -7.43
CA PRO A 14 0.04 32.87 -7.57
C PRO A 14 0.15 31.41 -8.06
N LYS A 15 1.26 31.03 -8.74
CA LYS A 15 1.53 29.61 -9.08
C LYS A 15 1.72 28.70 -7.87
N TYR A 16 2.14 29.26 -6.73
CA TYR A 16 2.39 28.54 -5.48
C TYR A 16 1.52 29.05 -4.32
N ALA A 17 0.55 29.94 -4.62
CA ALA A 17 -0.46 30.31 -3.66
C ALA A 17 -1.32 29.08 -3.43
N LEU A 18 -1.01 28.32 -2.38
CA LEU A 18 -1.88 27.30 -1.82
C LEU A 18 -3.14 28.02 -1.31
N LEU A 19 -4.06 28.31 -2.23
CA LEU A 19 -5.47 28.44 -1.90
C LEU A 19 -5.91 27.02 -1.50
N SER A 20 -5.59 26.63 -0.27
CA SER A 20 -6.30 25.57 0.40
C SER A 20 -7.71 26.10 0.65
N THR A 21 -8.57 26.03 -0.37
CA THR A 21 -9.99 25.89 -0.10
C THR A 21 -10.09 24.60 0.70
N CYS A 22 -10.15 24.74 2.03
CA CYS A 22 -10.59 23.65 2.89
C CYS A 22 -12.01 23.37 2.43
N SER A 23 -12.20 22.45 1.47
CA SER A 23 -13.51 21.94 1.15
C SER A 23 -13.99 21.24 2.42
N GLU A 24 -15.00 21.83 3.06
CA GLU A 24 -15.56 21.32 4.32
C GLU A 24 -16.13 19.90 4.16
N ASP A 25 -16.31 19.44 2.93
CA ASP A 25 -16.91 18.15 2.57
C ASP A 25 -15.93 16.97 2.45
N ILE A 26 -14.59 17.16 2.56
CA ILE A 26 -13.65 16.03 2.48
C ILE A 26 -13.53 15.36 3.86
N PRO A 27 -13.89 14.07 3.99
CA PRO A 27 -13.71 13.34 5.24
C PRO A 27 -12.24 13.32 5.64
N ARG A 28 -11.94 13.83 6.85
CA ARG A 28 -10.60 13.73 7.44
C ARG A 28 -10.21 12.26 7.60
N ASN A 29 -8.91 11.97 7.45
CA ASN A 29 -8.40 10.62 7.63
C ASN A 29 -8.59 10.21 9.09
N PRO A 30 -9.35 9.14 9.38
CA PRO A 30 -9.57 8.70 10.75
C PRO A 30 -8.28 8.13 11.33
N HIS A 31 -7.90 8.63 12.51
CA HIS A 31 -6.77 8.08 13.27
C HIS A 31 -7.17 6.81 14.03
N ASN A 32 -8.45 6.68 14.35
CA ASN A 32 -9.00 5.59 15.15
C ASN A 32 -10.04 4.79 14.35
N ILE A 33 -10.01 3.47 14.49
CA ILE A 33 -10.94 2.57 13.80
C ILE A 33 -12.40 2.87 14.18
N ARG A 34 -12.67 3.27 15.43
CA ARG A 34 -14.01 3.65 15.87
C ARG A 34 -14.57 4.81 15.03
N SER A 35 -13.76 5.84 14.78
CA SER A 35 -14.15 6.97 13.94
C SER A 35 -14.35 6.57 12.48
N ALA A 36 -13.52 5.65 11.97
CA ALA A 36 -13.70 5.09 10.62
C ALA A 36 -15.02 4.33 10.50
N LEU A 37 -15.36 3.47 11.47
CA LEU A 37 -16.59 2.68 11.45
C LEU A 37 -17.87 3.51 11.55
N SER A 38 -17.80 4.69 12.18
CA SER A 38 -18.93 5.62 12.26
C SER A 38 -19.28 6.26 10.92
N HIS A 39 -18.34 6.34 9.98
CA HIS A 39 -18.58 6.95 8.67
C HIS A 39 -18.87 5.87 7.62
N PRO A 40 -20.02 5.91 6.92
CA PRO A 40 -20.44 4.85 6.01
C PRO A 40 -19.44 4.60 4.87
N GLY A 41 -18.86 5.67 4.31
CA GLY A 41 -17.85 5.53 3.25
C GLY A 41 -16.53 4.88 3.69
N TRP A 42 -16.13 5.04 4.96
CA TRP A 42 -14.92 4.38 5.47
C TRP A 42 -15.21 2.92 5.79
N LYS A 43 -16.40 2.60 6.31
CA LYS A 43 -16.88 1.23 6.51
C LYS A 43 -16.94 0.46 5.18
N ALA A 44 -17.46 1.08 4.12
CA ALA A 44 -17.48 0.49 2.78
C ALA A 44 -16.05 0.18 2.28
N ALA A 45 -15.13 1.15 2.39
CA ALA A 45 -13.74 0.96 1.99
C ALA A 45 -13.02 -0.16 2.78
N MET A 46 -13.35 -0.33 4.06
CA MET A 46 -12.84 -1.46 4.86
C MET A 46 -13.39 -2.80 4.36
N GLY A 47 -14.67 -2.85 3.98
CA GLY A 47 -15.30 -4.03 3.39
C GLY A 47 -14.65 -4.44 2.07
N GLU A 48 -14.45 -3.49 1.15
CA GLU A 48 -13.79 -3.74 -0.13
C GLU A 48 -12.37 -4.30 0.03
N GLU A 49 -11.60 -3.76 0.98
CA GLU A 49 -10.25 -4.26 1.27
C GLU A 49 -10.29 -5.70 1.79
N LEU A 50 -11.22 -6.01 2.71
CA LEU A 50 -11.36 -7.38 3.21
C LEU A 50 -11.81 -8.34 2.14
N GLU A 51 -12.76 -7.95 1.29
CA GLU A 51 -13.20 -8.79 0.16
C GLU A 51 -12.03 -9.09 -0.77
N ALA A 52 -11.20 -8.09 -1.09
CA ALA A 52 -9.99 -8.29 -1.89
C ALA A 52 -9.00 -9.24 -1.20
N LEU A 53 -8.84 -9.15 0.13
CA LEU A 53 -7.95 -10.03 0.89
C LEU A 53 -8.45 -11.49 0.91
N HIS A 54 -9.76 -11.69 1.07
CA HIS A 54 -10.40 -13.02 1.01
C HIS A 54 -10.31 -13.62 -0.39
N LYS A 55 -10.63 -12.84 -1.43
CA LYS A 55 -10.56 -13.29 -2.83
C LYS A 55 -9.16 -13.73 -3.24
N ASN A 56 -8.13 -13.05 -2.74
CA ASN A 56 -6.73 -13.40 -3.00
C ASN A 56 -6.20 -14.50 -2.07
N GLN A 57 -7.03 -15.05 -1.17
CA GLN A 57 -6.63 -16.03 -0.16
C GLN A 57 -5.38 -15.58 0.61
N THR A 58 -5.36 -14.31 1.01
CA THR A 58 -4.15 -13.66 1.54
C THR A 58 -3.63 -14.33 2.80
N TRP A 59 -4.53 -14.88 3.62
CA TRP A 59 -4.18 -15.62 4.81
C TRP A 59 -5.17 -16.74 5.10
N GLN A 60 -4.75 -17.65 5.97
CA GLN A 60 -5.59 -18.67 6.58
C GLN A 60 -5.61 -18.47 8.09
N LEU A 61 -6.78 -18.63 8.72
CA LEU A 61 -6.88 -18.61 10.19
C LEU A 61 -6.37 -19.93 10.75
N VAL A 62 -5.45 -19.85 11.72
CA VAL A 62 -4.86 -21.00 12.41
C VAL A 62 -4.83 -20.78 13.92
N PRO A 63 -4.93 -21.83 14.74
CA PRO A 63 -4.86 -21.68 16.19
C PRO A 63 -3.48 -21.13 16.59
N ARG A 64 -3.48 -20.19 17.52
CA ARG A 64 -2.25 -19.60 18.07
C ARG A 64 -1.56 -20.61 18.96
N THR A 65 -0.27 -20.84 18.72
CA THR A 65 0.60 -21.64 19.60
C THR A 65 1.59 -20.73 20.34
N SER A 66 2.14 -21.20 21.46
CA SER A 66 3.06 -20.41 22.31
C SER A 66 4.36 -20.02 21.61
N ASN A 67 4.80 -20.81 20.64
CA ASN A 67 6.10 -20.66 19.97
C ASN A 67 6.01 -19.80 18.70
N MET A 68 4.83 -19.30 18.34
CA MET A 68 4.64 -18.46 17.16
C MET A 68 5.04 -17.02 17.46
N HIS A 69 5.94 -16.48 16.64
CA HIS A 69 6.12 -15.05 16.55
C HIS A 69 4.96 -14.46 15.73
N VAL A 70 4.11 -13.65 16.38
CA VAL A 70 2.90 -13.09 15.77
C VAL A 70 3.07 -11.57 15.68
N ILE A 71 3.11 -11.06 14.45
CA ILE A 71 3.19 -9.61 14.22
C ILE A 71 1.81 -8.97 14.31
N GLY A 72 1.72 -7.77 14.87
CA GLY A 72 0.44 -7.08 14.91
C GLY A 72 -0.01 -6.58 13.53
N SER A 73 -1.29 -6.25 13.41
CA SER A 73 -1.87 -5.61 12.21
C SER A 73 -2.45 -4.23 12.54
N LYS A 74 -2.64 -3.38 11.52
CA LYS A 74 -3.30 -2.08 11.67
C LYS A 74 -4.04 -1.67 10.41
N TRP A 75 -5.04 -0.82 10.58
CA TRP A 75 -5.72 -0.15 9.48
C TRP A 75 -5.02 1.15 9.12
N VAL A 76 -4.93 1.43 7.83
CA VAL A 76 -4.44 2.70 7.29
C VAL A 76 -5.50 3.29 6.38
N PHE A 77 -5.88 4.53 6.65
CA PHE A 77 -6.94 5.25 5.95
C PHE A 77 -6.36 6.44 5.18
N LYS A 78 -6.80 6.61 3.93
CA LYS A 78 -6.38 7.73 3.08
C LYS A 78 -7.49 8.18 2.14
N SER A 79 -7.90 9.44 2.26
CA SER A 79 -8.75 10.11 1.27
C SER A 79 -7.92 10.38 0.03
N LYS A 80 -8.40 9.90 -1.12
CA LYS A 80 -7.82 10.15 -2.44
C LYS A 80 -8.58 11.30 -3.08
N LEU A 81 -7.82 12.25 -3.61
CA LEU A 81 -8.36 13.45 -4.26
C LEU A 81 -8.08 13.38 -5.75
N LYS A 82 -8.99 13.95 -6.53
CA LYS A 82 -8.80 14.21 -7.95
C LYS A 82 -7.84 15.40 -8.16
N PRO A 83 -7.33 15.62 -9.39
CA PRO A 83 -6.48 16.77 -9.69
C PRO A 83 -7.13 18.13 -9.40
N ASP A 84 -8.47 18.20 -9.45
CA ASP A 84 -9.27 19.39 -9.13
C ASP A 84 -9.46 19.61 -7.62
N GLY A 85 -8.95 18.72 -6.77
CA GLY A 85 -9.07 18.78 -5.31
C GLY A 85 -10.34 18.15 -4.74
N SER A 86 -11.28 17.68 -5.57
CA SER A 86 -12.48 16.99 -5.11
C SER A 86 -12.17 15.57 -4.61
N LEU A 87 -13.06 15.01 -3.78
CA LEU A 87 -12.92 13.64 -3.29
C LEU A 87 -13.08 12.64 -4.44
N ASP A 88 -12.05 11.83 -4.69
CA ASP A 88 -12.09 10.71 -5.63
C ASP A 88 -12.68 9.47 -4.95
N ARG A 89 -12.03 9.03 -3.86
CA ARG A 89 -12.45 7.85 -3.08
C ARG A 89 -11.82 7.82 -1.71
N LEU A 90 -12.46 7.09 -0.79
CA LEU A 90 -11.89 6.74 0.51
C LEU A 90 -11.18 5.40 0.38
N LYS A 91 -9.93 5.30 0.86
CA LYS A 91 -9.13 4.08 0.76
C LYS A 91 -8.72 3.58 2.15
N ALA A 92 -9.18 2.39 2.51
CA ALA A 92 -8.72 1.67 3.69
C ALA A 92 -7.78 0.54 3.27
N ARG A 93 -6.79 0.22 4.10
CA ARG A 93 -5.87 -0.90 3.90
C ARG A 93 -5.56 -1.61 5.21
N VAL A 94 -5.48 -2.93 5.16
CA VAL A 94 -4.89 -3.72 6.24
C VAL A 94 -3.39 -3.78 6.00
N VAL A 95 -2.61 -3.40 7.01
CA VAL A 95 -1.15 -3.31 6.95
C VAL A 95 -0.56 -4.13 8.10
N ALA A 96 0.34 -5.04 7.77
CA ALA A 96 1.15 -5.74 8.75
C ALA A 96 2.10 -4.75 9.43
N LYS A 97 2.29 -4.87 10.75
CA LYS A 97 3.28 -4.07 11.48
C LYS A 97 4.68 -4.65 11.25
N GLY A 98 5.22 -4.50 10.04
CA GLY A 98 6.51 -5.08 9.66
C GLY A 98 7.71 -4.54 10.45
N TYR A 99 7.55 -3.45 11.19
CA TYR A 99 8.57 -2.99 12.14
C TYR A 99 8.70 -3.90 13.38
N HIS A 100 7.72 -4.79 13.62
CA HIS A 100 7.83 -5.87 14.60
C HIS A 100 8.43 -7.15 13.99
N GLN A 101 8.72 -7.20 12.68
CA GLN A 101 9.35 -8.39 12.10
C GLN A 101 10.81 -8.51 12.52
N VAL A 102 11.22 -9.76 12.76
CA VAL A 102 12.57 -10.13 13.17
C VAL A 102 13.29 -10.84 12.02
N ASP A 103 14.51 -10.39 11.74
CA ASP A 103 15.40 -10.99 10.74
C ASP A 103 15.80 -12.42 11.16
N GLY A 104 15.81 -13.35 10.21
CA GLY A 104 16.03 -14.77 10.44
C GLY A 104 14.83 -15.52 11.04
N VAL A 105 13.76 -14.83 11.44
CA VAL A 105 12.51 -15.44 11.94
C VAL A 105 11.37 -15.25 10.95
N ASP A 106 11.04 -14.00 10.62
CA ASP A 106 9.91 -13.66 9.74
C ASP A 106 10.32 -13.41 8.29
N TYR A 107 11.61 -13.18 8.04
CA TYR A 107 12.19 -12.98 6.72
C TYR A 107 13.69 -13.29 6.74
N ILE A 108 14.25 -13.61 5.57
CA ILE A 108 15.69 -13.79 5.37
C ILE A 108 16.23 -12.75 4.39
N GLU A 109 15.49 -12.47 3.32
CA GLU A 109 15.91 -11.52 2.29
C GLU A 109 14.75 -10.59 1.92
N THR A 110 15.03 -9.29 1.89
CA THR A 110 14.05 -8.23 1.62
C THR A 110 14.36 -7.44 0.36
N PHE A 111 15.51 -7.71 -0.27
CA PHE A 111 15.96 -6.94 -1.42
C PHE A 111 15.04 -7.16 -2.62
N SER A 112 14.62 -6.07 -3.25
CA SER A 112 13.85 -6.09 -4.49
C SER A 112 14.52 -5.12 -5.47
N PRO A 113 14.82 -5.53 -6.71
CA PRO A 113 15.34 -4.63 -7.72
C PRO A 113 14.37 -3.47 -7.97
N VAL A 114 14.92 -2.25 -8.09
CA VAL A 114 14.18 -1.05 -8.46
C VAL A 114 14.85 -0.41 -9.65
N ILE A 115 14.06 -0.12 -10.69
CA ILE A 115 14.56 0.54 -11.90
C ILE A 115 14.99 1.97 -11.59
N LYS A 116 16.16 2.37 -12.12
CA LYS A 116 16.66 3.74 -12.02
C LYS A 116 15.98 4.63 -13.05
N LEU A 117 15.78 5.91 -12.72
CA LEU A 117 15.18 6.87 -13.63
C LEU A 117 15.95 7.03 -14.95
N GLY A 118 17.28 6.87 -14.92
CA GLY A 118 18.12 6.88 -16.13
C GLY A 118 17.74 5.78 -17.11
N THR A 119 17.50 4.56 -16.62
CA THR A 119 17.07 3.43 -17.44
C THR A 119 15.68 3.67 -18.06
N ILE A 120 14.74 4.23 -17.28
CA ILE A 120 13.41 4.60 -17.80
C ILE A 120 13.55 5.60 -18.96
N ARG A 121 14.36 6.67 -18.77
CA ARG A 121 14.59 7.68 -19.80
C ARG A 121 15.20 7.07 -21.06
N LEU A 122 16.20 6.20 -20.91
CA LEU A 122 16.84 5.51 -22.02
C LEU A 122 15.83 4.70 -22.83
N ILE A 123 15.02 3.86 -22.18
CA ILE A 123 13.99 3.04 -22.85
C ILE A 123 13.00 3.92 -23.61
N ILE A 124 12.52 5.01 -23.00
CA ILE A 124 11.62 5.96 -23.65
C ILE A 124 12.29 6.62 -24.85
N THR A 125 13.55 7.05 -24.73
CA THR A 125 14.30 7.64 -25.85
C THR A 125 14.46 6.67 -27.01
N VAL A 126 14.81 5.41 -26.73
CA VAL A 126 14.90 4.36 -27.77
C VAL A 126 13.55 4.16 -28.45
N ALA A 127 12.47 4.01 -27.67
CA ALA A 127 11.13 3.87 -28.22
C ALA A 127 10.72 5.06 -29.09
N LEU A 128 11.07 6.29 -28.69
CA LEU A 128 10.81 7.50 -29.50
C LEU A 128 11.57 7.49 -30.82
N VAL A 129 12.87 7.18 -30.80
CA VAL A 129 13.71 7.12 -32.01
C VAL A 129 13.23 6.02 -32.96
N GLN A 130 12.87 4.86 -32.42
CA GLN A 130 12.39 3.70 -33.17
C GLN A 130 10.89 3.77 -33.51
N LYS A 131 10.19 4.84 -33.08
CA LYS A 131 8.74 5.01 -33.23
C LYS A 131 7.92 3.84 -32.68
N TRP A 132 8.38 3.23 -31.58
CA TRP A 132 7.67 2.16 -30.90
C TRP A 132 6.55 2.71 -30.02
N HIS A 133 5.43 1.99 -29.99
CA HIS A 133 4.34 2.26 -29.07
C HIS A 133 4.71 1.81 -27.66
N ILE A 134 4.45 2.65 -26.66
CA ILE A 134 4.66 2.33 -25.24
C ILE A 134 3.29 2.12 -24.58
N HIS A 135 3.15 1.00 -23.89
CA HIS A 135 1.99 0.72 -23.04
C HIS A 135 2.40 0.82 -21.56
N GLN A 136 1.56 1.49 -20.77
CA GLN A 136 1.72 1.58 -19.33
C GLN A 136 0.65 0.73 -18.64
N LEU A 137 1.05 -0.01 -17.61
CA LEU A 137 0.17 -0.86 -16.83
C LEU A 137 0.37 -0.59 -15.34
N ASP A 138 -0.72 -0.43 -14.59
CA ASP A 138 -0.74 -0.34 -13.13
C ASP A 138 -1.49 -1.53 -12.55
N VAL A 139 -0.79 -2.39 -11.82
CA VAL A 139 -1.37 -3.62 -11.24
C VAL A 139 -2.08 -3.29 -9.95
N LYS A 140 -3.41 -3.48 -9.94
CA LYS A 140 -4.20 -3.34 -8.71
C LYS A 140 -3.77 -4.39 -7.68
N ASN A 141 -3.45 -3.90 -6.48
CA ASN A 141 -3.07 -4.73 -5.33
C ASN A 141 -1.84 -5.63 -5.57
N ALA A 142 -0.84 -5.14 -6.32
CA ALA A 142 0.39 -5.85 -6.67
C ALA A 142 0.94 -6.76 -5.55
N PHE A 143 1.13 -6.23 -4.33
CA PHE A 143 1.70 -7.02 -3.23
C PHE A 143 0.86 -8.24 -2.84
N LEU A 144 -0.47 -8.19 -2.95
CA LEU A 144 -1.35 -9.32 -2.59
C LEU A 144 -1.21 -10.52 -3.53
N HIS A 145 -0.55 -10.34 -4.69
CA HIS A 145 -0.28 -11.45 -5.62
C HIS A 145 1.01 -12.19 -5.27
N GLY A 146 1.96 -11.51 -4.63
CA GLY A 146 3.24 -12.07 -4.22
C GLY A 146 3.06 -13.22 -3.23
N VAL A 147 3.63 -14.37 -3.53
CA VAL A 147 3.58 -15.54 -2.64
C VAL A 147 4.70 -15.42 -1.62
N LEU A 148 4.39 -15.70 -0.35
CA LEU A 148 5.40 -15.75 0.70
C LEU A 148 5.97 -17.16 0.81
N SER A 149 7.29 -17.27 0.86
CA SER A 149 7.99 -18.53 1.17
C SER A 149 8.09 -18.76 2.68
N GLU A 150 8.15 -17.69 3.47
CA GLU A 150 8.26 -17.77 4.93
C GLU A 150 6.90 -17.94 5.63
N ASN A 151 6.90 -18.59 6.79
CA ASN A 151 5.71 -18.71 7.62
C ASN A 151 5.55 -17.44 8.48
N ILE A 152 4.78 -16.46 8.00
CA ILE A 152 4.48 -15.24 8.75
C ILE A 152 3.10 -15.35 9.41
N TYR A 153 3.04 -15.07 10.71
CA TYR A 153 1.79 -15.03 11.47
C TYR A 153 1.47 -13.60 11.87
N MET A 154 0.23 -13.19 11.64
CA MET A 154 -0.24 -11.84 11.91
C MET A 154 -1.49 -11.88 12.81
N GLU A 155 -1.61 -10.94 13.74
CA GLU A 155 -2.85 -10.72 14.47
C GLU A 155 -3.99 -10.39 13.49
N GLN A 156 -5.19 -10.90 13.77
CA GLN A 156 -6.36 -10.57 12.98
C GLN A 156 -6.57 -9.04 12.94
N PRO A 157 -7.05 -8.49 11.80
CA PRO A 157 -7.26 -7.05 11.69
C PRO A 157 -8.16 -6.54 12.83
N PRO A 158 -7.79 -5.46 13.53
CA PRO A 158 -8.54 -5.04 14.70
C PRO A 158 -9.99 -4.70 14.32
N ARG A 159 -10.93 -5.08 15.20
CA ARG A 159 -12.40 -4.95 15.00
C ARG A 159 -12.98 -5.78 13.85
N MET A 160 -12.20 -6.69 13.26
CA MET A 160 -12.64 -7.63 12.21
C MET A 160 -12.16 -9.06 12.52
N ALA A 161 -11.94 -9.38 13.80
CA ALA A 161 -11.61 -10.72 14.23
C ALA A 161 -12.83 -11.64 14.09
N ASP A 162 -12.59 -12.89 13.70
CA ASP A 162 -13.62 -13.91 13.59
C ASP A 162 -14.25 -14.17 14.98
N PRO A 163 -15.57 -13.94 15.15
CA PRO A 163 -16.27 -14.19 16.41
C PRO A 163 -16.15 -15.65 16.90
N ASN A 164 -16.06 -16.61 15.98
CA ASN A 164 -15.96 -18.03 16.29
C ASN A 164 -14.53 -18.45 16.66
N SER A 165 -13.53 -17.63 16.29
CA SER A 165 -12.12 -17.93 16.45
C SER A 165 -11.32 -16.70 16.88
N PRO A 166 -11.67 -16.07 18.03
CA PRO A 166 -11.11 -14.77 18.42
C PRO A 166 -9.60 -14.83 18.76
N ILE A 167 -9.12 -16.00 19.18
CA ILE A 167 -7.71 -16.22 19.54
C ILE A 167 -6.84 -16.70 18.37
N HIS A 168 -7.46 -17.00 17.22
CA HIS A 168 -6.71 -17.47 16.05
C HIS A 168 -5.88 -16.33 15.45
N VAL A 169 -4.85 -16.71 14.69
CA VAL A 169 -3.96 -15.78 13.99
C VAL A 169 -4.03 -16.03 12.49
N CYS A 170 -3.77 -14.98 11.71
CA CYS A 170 -3.68 -15.04 10.26
C CYS A 170 -2.30 -15.58 9.86
N LYS A 171 -2.23 -16.82 9.38
CA LYS A 171 -1.05 -17.32 8.66
C LYS A 171 -1.07 -16.74 7.24
N LEU A 172 -0.16 -15.83 6.94
CA LEU A 172 -0.10 -15.16 5.63
C LEU A 172 0.39 -16.13 4.56
N GLN A 173 -0.38 -16.26 3.47
CA GLN A 173 -0.04 -17.03 2.27
C GLN A 173 0.51 -16.11 1.17
N LYS A 174 0.05 -14.85 1.18
CA LYS A 174 0.45 -13.81 0.25
C LYS A 174 1.04 -12.63 0.99
N ALA A 175 1.89 -11.88 0.29
CA ALA A 175 2.49 -10.69 0.83
C ALA A 175 1.42 -9.63 1.10
N LEU A 176 1.56 -8.95 2.24
CA LEU A 176 0.68 -7.88 2.68
C LEU A 176 1.46 -6.57 2.75
N TYR A 177 0.74 -5.45 2.63
CA TYR A 177 1.33 -4.14 2.87
C TYR A 177 2.02 -4.09 4.23
N GLY A 178 3.18 -3.44 4.28
CA GLY A 178 3.93 -3.24 5.51
C GLY A 178 4.90 -4.37 5.87
N LEU A 179 4.81 -5.55 5.22
CA LEU A 179 5.86 -6.56 5.34
C LEU A 179 7.14 -6.09 4.66
N LYS A 180 8.29 -6.42 5.24
CA LYS A 180 9.60 -6.02 4.73
C LYS A 180 9.95 -6.69 3.39
N GLN A 181 9.57 -7.95 3.21
CA GLN A 181 9.81 -8.71 1.97
C GLN A 181 8.71 -8.57 0.91
N ALA A 182 7.64 -7.81 1.17
CA ALA A 182 6.53 -7.71 0.21
C ALA A 182 6.93 -7.24 -1.20
N PRO A 183 7.85 -6.25 -1.37
CA PRO A 183 8.33 -5.87 -2.68
C PRO A 183 9.03 -7.02 -3.42
N ARG A 184 9.86 -7.79 -2.71
CA ARG A 184 10.58 -8.94 -3.26
C ARG A 184 9.62 -10.05 -3.70
N ALA A 185 8.68 -10.42 -2.83
CA ALA A 185 7.66 -11.43 -3.15
C ALA A 185 6.84 -11.06 -4.40
N TRP A 186 6.54 -9.76 -4.58
CA TRP A 186 5.91 -9.28 -5.81
C TRP A 186 6.85 -9.37 -7.03
N PHE A 187 8.10 -8.93 -6.88
CA PHE A 187 9.09 -9.02 -7.96
C PHE A 187 9.27 -10.48 -8.43
N ASP A 188 9.44 -11.43 -7.52
CA ASP A 188 9.64 -12.85 -7.85
C ASP A 188 8.42 -13.42 -8.59
N HIS A 189 7.21 -13.07 -8.14
CA HIS A 189 5.97 -13.50 -8.79
C HIS A 189 5.84 -12.91 -10.21
N PHE A 190 6.05 -11.60 -10.33
CA PHE A 190 5.88 -10.90 -11.61
C PHE A 190 6.98 -11.24 -12.62
N SER A 191 8.23 -11.34 -12.18
CA SER A 191 9.36 -11.77 -13.02
C SER A 191 9.13 -13.18 -13.56
N SER A 192 8.73 -14.12 -12.70
CA SER A 192 8.38 -15.49 -13.11
C SER A 192 7.25 -15.52 -14.14
N PHE A 193 6.24 -14.66 -13.98
CA PHE A 193 5.16 -14.52 -14.95
C PHE A 193 5.65 -13.98 -16.29
N LEU A 194 6.48 -12.93 -16.29
CA LEU A 194 7.04 -12.35 -17.51
C LEU A 194 7.93 -13.33 -18.27
N LEU A 195 8.79 -14.08 -17.58
CA LEU A 195 9.62 -15.12 -18.20
C LEU A 195 8.76 -16.19 -18.89
N LYS A 196 7.68 -16.65 -18.22
CA LYS A 196 6.73 -17.60 -18.82
C LYS A 196 6.00 -17.05 -20.04
N TYR A 197 5.78 -15.74 -20.07
CA TYR A 197 5.15 -15.07 -21.21
C TYR A 197 6.14 -14.84 -22.37
N GLY A 198 7.44 -15.10 -22.18
CA GLY A 198 8.48 -14.99 -23.20
C GLY A 198 9.29 -13.69 -23.16
N PHE A 199 9.21 -12.91 -22.08
CA PHE A 199 10.12 -11.79 -21.85
C PHE A 199 11.47 -12.27 -21.31
N PHE A 200 12.50 -11.45 -21.49
CA PHE A 200 13.83 -11.65 -20.94
C PHE A 200 14.05 -10.65 -19.79
N LEU A 201 14.73 -11.08 -18.73
CA LEU A 201 15.04 -10.28 -17.53
C LEU A 201 16.56 -10.13 -17.34
#